data_AF-A0AAI9EM53-F1
#
_entry.id   AF-A0AAI9EM53-F1
#
_cell.length_a   1.000
_cell.length_b   1.000
_cell.length_c   1.000
_cell.angle_alpha   90.00
_cell.angle_beta   90.00
_cell.angle_gamma   90.00
#
_symmetry.space_group_name_H-M   'P 1'
#
loop_
_entity.id
_entity.type
_entity.pdbx_description
1 polymer ?
#
loop_
_entity_poly.entity_id
_entity_poly.type
_entity_poly.pdbx_seq_one_letter_code
_entity_poly.pdbx_strand_id
1 'polypeptide(L)'
;MPHEKLFLHSMKLVVSSLTDYQSSDAVIAAMNEEFADKQLLIATQAEMQKKLREHREKGRQGWWNKDVCTIEQLYSYRQKALDENDHVSVLNFTAMIAAREAHEVSL
;
A
#
# COMPACT_ATOMS: atom_id res chain seq x y z
N MET A 1 -7.44 14.11 -11.29
CA MET A 1 -7.46 15.22 -10.29
C MET A 1 -8.47 15.08 -9.11
N PRO A 2 -9.33 14.05 -8.96
CA PRO A 2 -10.13 13.87 -7.72
C PRO A 2 -9.51 12.92 -6.68
N HIS A 3 -8.56 12.06 -7.07
CA HIS A 3 -8.05 10.95 -6.22
C HIS A 3 -7.06 11.39 -5.13
N GLU A 4 -6.25 12.40 -5.42
CA GLU A 4 -5.30 13.00 -4.47
C GLU A 4 -6.03 13.65 -3.28
N LYS A 5 -7.22 14.23 -3.55
CA LYS A 5 -8.05 14.88 -2.54
C LYS A 5 -8.65 13.88 -1.54
N LEU A 6 -8.98 12.67 -1.97
CA LEU A 6 -9.59 11.66 -1.10
C LEU A 6 -8.55 11.12 -0.10
N PHE A 7 -7.34 10.82 -0.58
CA PHE A 7 -6.25 10.37 0.26
C PHE A 7 -5.83 11.45 1.26
N LEU A 8 -5.64 12.69 0.79
CA LEU A 8 -5.32 13.83 1.67
C LEU A 8 -6.44 14.13 2.68
N HIS A 9 -7.70 13.93 2.30
CA HIS A 9 -8.84 14.12 3.21
C HIS A 9 -8.88 13.06 4.31
N SER A 10 -8.69 11.78 3.96
CA SER A 10 -8.61 10.69 4.94
C SER A 10 -7.44 10.88 5.89
N MET A 11 -6.26 11.27 5.37
CA MET A 11 -5.08 11.56 6.20
C MET A 11 -5.32 12.75 7.13
N LYS A 12 -6.02 13.79 6.65
CA LYS A 12 -6.36 14.96 7.47
C LYS A 12 -7.30 14.58 8.62
N LEU A 13 -8.28 13.71 8.40
CA LEU A 13 -9.18 13.22 9.45
C LEU A 13 -8.44 12.42 10.52
N VAL A 14 -7.48 11.57 10.11
CA VAL A 14 -6.61 10.84 11.06
C VAL A 14 -5.80 11.83 11.91
N VAL A 15 -5.11 12.80 11.29
CA VAL A 15 -4.33 13.81 12.01
C VAL A 15 -5.20 14.62 12.98
N SER A 16 -6.40 15.05 12.57
CA SER A 16 -7.31 15.81 13.44
C SER A 16 -7.82 14.98 14.63
N SER A 17 -8.09 13.68 14.42
CA SER A 17 -8.51 12.79 15.51
C SER A 17 -7.41 12.56 16.56
N LEU A 18 -6.15 12.68 16.15
CA LEU A 18 -4.97 12.54 17.01
C LEU A 18 -4.70 13.80 17.84
N THR A 19 -5.09 14.97 17.34
CA THR A 19 -4.89 16.24 18.05
C THR A 19 -5.97 16.55 19.08
N ASP A 20 -7.18 16.01 18.92
CA ASP A 20 -8.32 16.31 19.80
C ASP A 20 -8.36 15.44 21.10
N TYR A 21 -7.53 14.39 21.19
CA TYR A 21 -7.52 13.48 22.34
C TYR A 21 -6.52 13.94 23.42
N GLN A 22 -6.98 14.79 24.34
CA GLN A 22 -6.20 15.30 25.49
C GLN A 22 -5.87 14.17 26.51
N SER A 23 -4.66 13.62 26.42
CA SER A 23 -3.98 12.77 27.41
C SER A 23 -2.52 13.22 27.59
N SER A 24 -1.76 12.68 28.54
CA SER A 24 -0.35 13.03 28.77
C SER A 24 0.50 12.73 27.53
N ASP A 25 1.39 13.65 27.12
CA ASP A 25 2.13 13.63 25.84
C ASP A 25 2.78 12.29 25.47
N ALA A 26 3.25 11.51 26.46
CA ALA A 26 3.85 10.19 26.23
C ALA A 26 2.81 9.08 25.97
N VAL A 27 1.64 9.15 26.62
CA VAL A 27 0.51 8.23 26.39
C VAL A 27 -0.23 8.62 25.10
N ILE A 28 -0.36 9.92 24.79
CA ILE A 28 -0.79 10.37 23.45
C ILE A 28 0.18 9.86 22.41
N ALA A 29 1.49 10.09 22.53
CA ALA A 29 2.45 9.67 21.49
C ALA A 29 2.43 8.16 21.24
N ALA A 30 2.42 7.34 22.30
CA ALA A 30 2.37 5.88 22.17
C ALA A 30 1.00 5.35 21.70
N MET A 31 -0.12 5.90 22.19
CA MET A 31 -1.45 5.57 21.66
C MET A 31 -1.62 6.07 20.22
N ASN A 32 -0.95 7.16 19.85
CA ASN A 32 -0.98 7.75 18.52
C ASN A 32 -0.20 6.89 17.53
N GLU A 33 1.01 6.42 17.85
CA GLU A 33 1.76 5.55 16.92
C GLU A 33 1.04 4.22 16.69
N GLU A 34 0.58 3.53 17.74
CA GLU A 34 -0.16 2.26 17.55
C GLU A 34 -1.49 2.49 16.79
N PHE A 35 -2.19 3.60 17.08
CA PHE A 35 -3.40 3.95 16.35
C PHE A 35 -3.11 4.34 14.91
N ALA A 36 -2.07 5.14 14.66
CA ALA A 36 -1.63 5.57 13.34
C ALA A 36 -1.19 4.37 12.51
N ASP A 37 -0.46 3.41 13.11
CA ASP A 37 -0.10 2.14 12.47
C ASP A 37 -1.35 1.36 12.06
N LYS A 38 -2.34 1.23 12.97
CA LYS A 38 -3.62 0.58 12.64
C LYS A 38 -4.34 1.29 11.51
N GLN A 39 -4.43 2.62 11.53
CA GLN A 39 -5.07 3.38 10.46
C GLN A 39 -4.30 3.27 9.14
N LEU A 40 -2.97 3.28 9.19
CA LEU A 40 -2.10 3.11 8.04
C LEU A 40 -2.32 1.74 7.40
N LEU A 41 -2.38 0.66 8.19
CA LEU A 41 -2.65 -0.68 7.69
C LEU A 41 -4.03 -0.77 7.03
N ILE A 42 -5.07 -0.23 7.66
CA ILE A 42 -6.44 -0.20 7.10
C ILE A 42 -6.46 0.56 5.77
N ALA A 43 -5.91 1.77 5.74
CA ALA A 43 -5.88 2.61 4.56
C ALA A 43 -5.05 1.98 3.42
N THR A 44 -3.88 1.45 3.75
CA THR A 44 -2.98 0.79 2.80
C THR A 44 -3.63 -0.44 2.20
N GLN A 45 -4.24 -1.30 3.03
CA GLN A 45 -4.96 -2.48 2.55
C GLN A 45 -6.09 -2.09 1.59
N ALA A 46 -6.89 -1.08 1.93
CA ALA A 46 -7.99 -0.62 1.08
C ALA A 46 -7.51 -0.11 -0.29
N GLU A 47 -6.47 0.73 -0.31
CA GLU A 47 -5.92 1.27 -1.56
C GLU A 47 -5.21 0.19 -2.40
N MET A 48 -4.44 -0.70 -1.76
CA MET A 48 -3.83 -1.85 -2.45
C MET A 48 -4.89 -2.73 -3.11
N GLN A 49 -5.94 -3.11 -2.39
CA GLN A 49 -7.05 -3.91 -2.91
C GLN A 49 -7.78 -3.23 -4.08
N LYS A 50 -8.05 -1.92 -3.94
CA LYS A 50 -8.68 -1.12 -4.99
C LYS A 50 -7.81 -1.08 -6.25
N LYS A 51 -6.51 -0.81 -6.13
CA LYS A 51 -5.59 -0.75 -7.27
C LYS A 51 -5.46 -2.12 -7.97
N LEU A 52 -5.41 -3.21 -7.20
CA LEU A 52 -5.42 -4.57 -7.74
C LEU A 52 -6.71 -4.86 -8.54
N ARG A 53 -7.87 -4.42 -8.04
CA ARG A 53 -9.14 -4.54 -8.76
C ARG A 53 -9.13 -3.74 -10.06
N GLU A 54 -8.69 -2.49 -10.04
CA GLU A 54 -8.57 -1.65 -11.24
C GLU A 54 -7.63 -2.27 -12.29
N HIS A 55 -6.56 -2.94 -11.87
CA HIS A 55 -5.68 -3.68 -12.77
C HIS A 55 -6.36 -4.91 -13.38
N ARG A 56 -7.11 -5.68 -12.58
CA ARG A 56 -7.89 -6.81 -13.08
C ARG A 56 -8.94 -6.39 -14.11
N GLU A 57 -9.66 -5.30 -13.87
CA GLU A 57 -10.63 -4.73 -14.81
C GLU A 57 -9.99 -4.33 -16.15
N LYS A 58 -8.71 -3.97 -16.13
CA LYS A 58 -7.89 -3.66 -17.33
C LYS A 58 -7.23 -4.89 -17.95
N GLY A 59 -7.60 -6.11 -17.52
CA GLY A 59 -7.02 -7.37 -18.00
C GLY A 59 -5.61 -7.67 -17.48
N ARG A 60 -5.10 -6.89 -16.53
CA ARG A 60 -3.75 -7.08 -15.96
C ARG A 60 -3.83 -8.00 -14.75
N GLN A 61 -3.88 -9.31 -15.03
CA GLN A 61 -3.94 -10.39 -14.02
C GLN A 61 -2.80 -11.40 -14.23
N GLY A 62 -2.65 -12.33 -13.29
CA GLY A 62 -1.71 -13.45 -13.44
C GLY A 62 -0.30 -13.21 -12.91
N TRP A 63 -0.07 -12.16 -12.11
CA TRP A 63 1.24 -11.86 -11.51
C TRP A 63 1.88 -13.04 -10.74
N TRP A 64 1.05 -13.95 -10.19
CA TRP A 64 1.49 -15.14 -9.47
C TRP A 64 2.01 -16.25 -10.39
N ASN A 65 1.48 -16.34 -11.62
CA ASN A 65 1.90 -17.37 -12.57
C ASN A 65 3.17 -16.90 -13.29
N LYS A 66 4.28 -17.63 -13.09
CA LYS A 66 5.59 -17.34 -13.70
C LYS A 66 5.58 -17.36 -15.23
N ASP A 67 4.69 -18.13 -15.84
CA ASP A 67 4.55 -18.21 -17.30
C ASP A 67 3.79 -17.00 -17.87
N VAL A 68 3.07 -16.27 -17.01
CA VAL A 68 2.31 -15.05 -17.38
C VAL A 68 3.07 -13.78 -16.99
N CYS A 69 3.73 -13.78 -15.84
CA CYS A 69 4.55 -12.67 -15.35
C CYS A 69 5.83 -13.23 -14.72
N THR A 70 7.00 -12.88 -15.23
CA THR A 70 8.28 -13.24 -14.60
C THR A 70 8.56 -12.33 -13.39
N ILE A 71 9.53 -12.70 -12.56
CA ILE A 71 9.90 -11.88 -11.40
C ILE A 71 10.61 -10.59 -11.85
N GLU A 72 11.40 -10.65 -12.92
CA GLU A 72 12.06 -9.50 -13.55
C GLU A 72 11.04 -8.49 -14.08
N GLN A 73 9.90 -8.96 -14.60
CA GLN A 73 8.81 -8.08 -14.99
C GLN A 73 8.20 -7.35 -13.78
N LEU A 74 8.04 -8.03 -12.64
CA LEU A 74 7.58 -7.37 -11.40
C LEU A 74 8.59 -6.32 -10.92
N TYR A 75 9.89 -6.60 -11.01
CA TYR A 75 10.94 -5.62 -10.74
C TYR A 75 10.85 -4.40 -11.66
N SER A 76 10.66 -4.62 -12.97
CA SER A 76 10.47 -3.56 -13.96
C SER A 76 9.22 -2.72 -13.66
N TYR A 77 8.10 -3.35 -13.30
CA TYR A 77 6.88 -2.63 -12.92
C TYR A 77 7.03 -1.82 -11.64
N ARG A 78 7.76 -2.33 -10.64
CA ARG A 78 8.10 -1.57 -9.44
C ARG A 78 8.95 -0.34 -9.78
N GLN A 79 9.94 -0.48 -10.65
CA GLN A 79 10.77 0.65 -11.08
C GLN A 79 9.92 1.71 -11.78
N LYS A 80 9.08 1.31 -12.72
CA LYS A 80 8.16 2.22 -13.40
C LYS A 80 7.23 2.94 -12.40
N ALA A 81 6.70 2.23 -11.40
CA ALA A 81 5.86 2.84 -10.38
C ALA A 81 6.62 3.86 -9.50
N LEU A 82 7.91 3.63 -9.23
CA LEU A 82 8.78 4.60 -8.56
C LEU A 82 8.98 5.84 -9.43
N ASP A 83 9.30 5.66 -10.71
CA ASP A 83 9.51 6.77 -11.66
C ASP A 83 8.25 7.63 -11.83
N GLU A 84 7.06 7.00 -11.75
CA GLU A 84 5.75 7.67 -11.85
C GLU A 84 5.22 8.22 -10.50
N ASN A 85 5.96 8.06 -9.39
CA ASN A 85 5.50 8.37 -8.02
C ASN A 85 4.15 7.69 -7.65
N ASP A 86 3.88 6.50 -8.19
CA ASP A 86 2.69 5.71 -7.90
C ASP A 86 2.93 4.78 -6.70
N HIS A 87 2.92 5.36 -5.50
CA HIS A 87 3.29 4.65 -4.27
C HIS A 87 2.43 3.41 -3.98
N VAL A 88 1.13 3.42 -4.32
CA VAL A 88 0.26 2.25 -4.12
C VAL A 88 0.68 1.09 -5.04
N SER A 89 1.07 1.40 -6.28
CA SER A 89 1.62 0.40 -7.18
C SER A 89 2.98 -0.11 -6.70
N VAL A 90 3.84 0.75 -6.15
CA VAL A 90 5.12 0.33 -5.53
C VAL A 90 4.88 -0.68 -4.41
N LEU A 91 3.92 -0.40 -3.51
CA LEU A 91 3.56 -1.32 -2.42
C LEU A 91 3.08 -2.67 -2.96
N ASN A 92 2.16 -2.65 -3.93
CA ASN A 92 1.65 -3.86 -4.56
C ASN A 92 2.76 -4.69 -5.22
N PHE A 93 3.60 -4.09 -6.07
CA PHE A 93 4.67 -4.84 -6.75
C PHE A 93 5.73 -5.34 -5.78
N THR A 94 6.06 -4.57 -4.74
CA THR A 94 7.00 -5.00 -3.70
C THR A 94 6.44 -6.20 -2.92
N ALA A 95 5.17 -6.17 -2.53
CA ALA A 95 4.52 -7.29 -1.86
C ALA A 95 4.44 -8.54 -2.75
N MET A 96 4.17 -8.38 -4.05
CA MET A 96 4.18 -9.48 -5.02
C MET A 96 5.55 -10.14 -5.15
N ILE A 97 6.61 -9.34 -5.25
CA ILE A 97 8.00 -9.82 -5.32
C ILE A 97 8.32 -10.62 -4.06
N ALA A 98 8.10 -10.04 -2.88
CA ALA A 98 8.39 -10.69 -1.60
C ALA A 98 7.65 -12.03 -1.46
N ALA A 99 6.37 -12.09 -1.88
CA ALA A 99 5.59 -13.32 -1.85
C ALA A 99 6.17 -14.41 -2.78
N ARG A 100 6.68 -14.04 -3.96
CA ARG A 100 7.30 -14.98 -4.90
C ARG A 100 8.64 -15.49 -4.42
N GLU A 101 9.50 -14.60 -3.92
CA GLU A 101 10.82 -14.98 -3.40
C GLU A 101 10.69 -15.89 -2.18
N ALA A 102 9.75 -15.61 -1.28
CA ALA A 102 9.48 -16.47 -0.13
C ALA A 102 9.01 -17.88 -0.56
N HIS A 103 8.24 -17.98 -1.64
CA HIS A 103 7.83 -19.27 -2.19
C HIS A 103 9.03 -20.04 -2.74
N GLU A 104 9.90 -19.39 -3.50
CA GLU A 104 11.07 -20.04 -4.13
C GLU A 104 12.10 -20.50 -3.12
N VAL A 105 12.29 -19.78 -2.00
CA VAL A 105 13.18 -20.19 -0.90
C VAL A 105 12.63 -21.40 -0.12
N SER A 106 11.32 -21.64 -0.18
CA SER A 106 10.67 -22.73 0.56
C SER A 106 10.58 -24.05 -0.23
N LEU A 107 11.13 -24.10 -1.45
CA LEU A 107 11.20 -25.27 -2.33
C LEU A 107 12.63 -25.81 -2.40
#